data_AF-A0A1I8BV54-F1
#
_entry.id   AF-A0A1I8BV54-F1
#
_cell.length_a   1.000
_cell.length_b   1.000
_cell.length_c   1.000
_cell.angle_alpha   90.00
_cell.angle_beta   90.00
_cell.angle_gamma   90.00
#
_symmetry.space_group_name_H-M   'P 1'
#
loop_
_entity.id
_entity.type
_entity.pdbx_description
1 polymer ?
#
loop_
_entity_poly.entity_id
_entity_poly.type
_entity_poly.pdbx_seq_one_letter_code
_entity_poly.pdbx_strand_id
1 'polypeptide(L)'
;MSSNEDQCYYAMFQELLISLFKYAKGQKYAIEGCGSCPTNKQCQTCKTNKCNKLRTCLTKSGTCETFEDCYIKAVPHLFESAILEEGCGNCDPKDKLCYNCKDDKCNTRALIREKMLWCYTLIPKLRGLTGDCLTKQCYYKHGDDASCGKCKGKEKCYQCETNSCNTIDAFNKAFYCYEREEGGDESIRNCTKGSCYISVDFIKGGDEATVSKKYTKQGCGSCTTTTITCRTCNTKECNTEKFFKEKHFCWGNDGKIEECDVSHKRICYYAFINDKTVDQGCGDKNDWTEKNVQVAKCRDKFLCNTKELFQNSLFCLHKNSSTNVISKNSYIQCHEDCYVYRANDGLC
;
A
#
# COMPACT_ATOMS: atom_id res chain seq x y z
N MET A 1 61.78 -16.22 21.04
CA MET A 1 62.09 -17.60 20.61
C MET A 1 62.10 -18.41 21.89
N SER A 2 60.98 -19.10 22.14
CA SER A 2 60.91 -20.57 22.27
C SER A 2 61.69 -21.09 23.48
N SER A 3 61.21 -21.92 24.39
CA SER A 3 59.99 -22.73 24.56
C SER A 3 60.44 -23.81 25.55
N ASN A 4 59.49 -24.41 26.26
CA ASN A 4 59.60 -25.71 26.92
C ASN A 4 60.27 -25.73 28.29
N GLU A 5 59.42 -25.67 29.32
CA GLU A 5 59.49 -26.61 30.44
C GLU A 5 58.13 -26.61 31.16
N ASP A 6 57.18 -27.38 30.61
CA ASP A 6 56.01 -27.87 31.35
C ASP A 6 55.86 -29.36 31.02
N GLN A 7 56.71 -30.16 31.68
CA GLN A 7 56.56 -31.61 31.76
C GLN A 7 55.37 -31.93 32.68
N CYS A 8 54.17 -31.99 32.09
CA CYS A 8 53.02 -32.61 32.74
C CYS A 8 53.19 -34.13 32.72
N TYR A 9 53.30 -34.71 33.91
CA TYR A 9 53.25 -36.12 34.27
C TYR A 9 52.28 -36.95 33.40
N TYR A 10 52.81 -37.56 32.34
CA TYR A 10 52.09 -38.45 31.43
C TYR A 10 52.60 -39.87 31.59
N ALA A 11 52.23 -40.55 32.68
CA ALA A 11 52.46 -42.00 32.81
C ALA A 11 51.60 -42.73 33.85
N MET A 12 51.03 -42.08 34.88
CA MET A 12 50.31 -42.80 35.95
C MET A 12 48.78 -42.62 35.95
N PHE A 13 48.21 -41.81 35.05
CA PHE A 13 46.76 -41.54 35.05
C PHE A 13 45.93 -42.36 34.04
N GLN A 14 46.58 -43.12 33.13
CA GLN A 14 45.86 -43.93 32.14
C GLN A 14 45.29 -45.24 32.73
N GLU A 15 45.91 -45.81 33.76
CA GLU A 15 45.44 -47.05 34.39
C GLU A 15 44.25 -46.80 35.36
N LEU A 16 44.16 -45.61 35.98
CA LEU A 16 43.06 -45.29 36.90
C LEU A 16 41.74 -44.94 36.19
N LEU A 17 41.82 -44.33 35.00
CA LEU A 17 40.64 -43.97 34.20
C LEU A 17 39.95 -45.20 33.59
N ILE A 18 40.72 -46.20 33.13
CA ILE A 18 40.17 -47.44 32.55
C ILE A 18 39.41 -48.27 33.61
N SER A 19 39.79 -48.18 34.88
CA SER A 19 39.09 -48.87 35.98
C SER A 19 37.72 -48.24 36.32
N LEU A 20 37.60 -46.91 36.23
CA LEU A 20 36.31 -46.20 36.41
C LEU A 20 35.31 -46.43 35.27
N PHE A 21 35.77 -46.82 34.07
CA PHE A 21 34.92 -47.08 32.91
C PHE A 21 34.07 -48.37 33.01
N LYS A 22 34.42 -49.30 33.91
CA LYS A 22 33.68 -50.58 34.03
C LYS A 22 32.45 -50.51 34.95
N TYR A 23 32.21 -49.42 35.68
CA TYR A 23 31.19 -49.40 36.75
C TYR A 23 30.01 -48.43 36.59
N ALA A 24 29.89 -47.67 35.49
CA ALA A 24 28.79 -46.72 35.33
C ALA A 24 27.99 -46.94 34.05
N LYS A 25 27.18 -48.01 34.01
CA LYS A 25 26.08 -48.12 33.02
C LYS A 25 25.00 -47.11 33.38
N GLY A 26 24.95 -45.99 32.68
CA GLY A 26 23.76 -45.12 32.64
C GLY A 26 23.98 -43.62 32.57
N GLN A 27 25.19 -43.10 32.77
CA GLN A 27 25.46 -41.66 32.64
C GLN A 27 26.34 -41.36 31.43
N LYS A 28 25.82 -40.56 30.49
CA LYS A 28 26.61 -39.92 29.43
C LYS A 28 27.47 -38.85 30.08
N TYR A 29 28.73 -39.14 30.42
CA TYR A 29 29.67 -38.11 30.84
C TYR A 29 30.36 -37.51 29.61
N ALA A 30 30.34 -36.18 29.50
CA ALA A 30 31.28 -35.45 28.66
C ALA A 30 32.64 -35.48 29.37
N ILE A 31 33.64 -36.11 28.75
CA ILE A 31 35.01 -36.10 29.27
C ILE A 31 35.63 -34.79 28.80
N GLU A 32 35.78 -33.84 29.73
CA GLU A 32 36.53 -32.61 29.48
C GLU A 32 38.01 -32.87 29.78
N GLY A 33 38.89 -32.53 28.84
CA GLY A 33 40.33 -32.71 28.98
C GLY A 33 41.11 -31.84 28.02
N CYS A 34 42.37 -31.54 28.36
CA CYS A 34 43.29 -30.82 27.49
C CYS A 34 43.96 -31.79 26.50
N GLY A 35 44.00 -31.43 25.21
CA GLY A 35 44.63 -32.24 24.16
C GLY A 35 43.84 -32.25 22.85
N SER A 36 44.42 -32.86 21.80
CA SER A 36 43.73 -33.06 20.53
C SER A 36 42.75 -34.23 20.63
N CYS A 37 41.58 -34.09 20.02
CA CYS A 37 40.57 -35.13 20.02
C CYS A 37 41.07 -36.43 19.37
N PRO A 38 40.91 -37.60 20.00
CA PRO A 38 41.23 -38.88 19.38
C PRO A 38 40.32 -39.08 18.17
N THR A 39 40.88 -39.53 17.05
CA THR A 39 40.31 -39.56 15.69
C THR A 39 39.01 -40.37 15.51
N ASN A 40 38.47 -40.99 16.57
CA ASN A 40 37.39 -41.97 16.46
C ASN A 40 36.19 -41.73 17.41
N LYS A 41 36.00 -40.50 17.92
CA LYS A 41 34.81 -40.12 18.72
C LYS A 41 34.35 -38.69 18.39
N GLN A 42 33.07 -38.40 18.69
CA GLN A 42 32.44 -37.07 18.64
C GLN A 42 33.14 -36.09 19.61
N CYS A 43 34.33 -35.63 19.26
CA CYS A 43 35.16 -34.75 20.07
C CYS A 43 35.60 -33.57 19.19
N GLN A 44 35.47 -32.34 19.73
CA GLN A 44 35.87 -31.11 19.07
C GLN A 44 37.02 -30.43 19.83
N THR A 45 38.05 -30.00 19.11
CA THR A 45 39.19 -29.27 19.69
C THR A 45 38.97 -27.77 19.51
N CYS A 46 38.98 -26.97 20.58
CA CYS A 46 38.92 -25.50 20.48
C CYS A 46 40.00 -24.82 21.33
N LYS A 47 40.30 -23.56 21.00
CA LYS A 47 41.37 -22.75 21.61
C LYS A 47 40.88 -21.81 22.71
N THR A 48 39.61 -21.88 23.11
CA THR A 48 39.00 -21.00 24.12
C THR A 48 38.36 -21.79 25.25
N ASN A 49 38.36 -21.21 26.45
CA ASN A 49 37.65 -21.76 27.60
C ASN A 49 36.15 -21.83 27.26
N LYS A 50 35.50 -22.99 27.47
CA LYS A 50 34.10 -23.36 27.11
C LYS A 50 33.87 -24.01 25.73
N CYS A 51 34.87 -24.71 25.17
CA CYS A 51 34.76 -25.46 23.90
C CYS A 51 33.68 -26.55 23.87
N ASN A 52 33.39 -27.19 25.01
CA ASN A 52 32.54 -28.39 25.06
C ASN A 52 31.16 -28.15 25.65
N LYS A 53 30.59 -26.93 25.53
CA LYS A 53 29.20 -26.75 25.94
C LYS A 53 28.28 -27.42 24.92
N LEU A 54 28.05 -28.71 25.14
CA LEU A 54 27.04 -29.49 24.45
C LEU A 54 25.68 -28.82 24.70
N ARG A 55 25.01 -28.43 23.63
CA ARG A 55 23.69 -27.81 23.68
C ARG A 55 22.63 -28.83 23.40
N THR A 56 21.52 -28.70 24.12
CA THR A 56 20.32 -29.50 23.86
C THR A 56 19.35 -28.66 23.03
N CYS A 57 19.00 -29.09 21.83
CA CYS A 57 18.02 -28.40 20.98
C CYS A 57 16.69 -29.18 20.95
N LEU A 58 15.60 -28.48 20.67
CA LEU A 58 14.30 -29.10 20.41
C LEU A 58 14.27 -29.72 19.01
N THR A 59 13.53 -30.82 18.87
CA THR A 59 13.19 -31.45 17.59
C THR A 59 11.74 -31.91 17.62
N LYS A 60 11.18 -32.24 16.45
CA LYS A 60 9.84 -32.83 16.34
C LYS A 60 9.62 -34.07 17.20
N SER A 61 10.67 -34.87 17.45
CA SER A 61 10.61 -36.12 18.20
C SER A 61 11.12 -36.02 19.64
N GLY A 62 11.51 -34.82 20.10
CA GLY A 62 12.01 -34.60 21.45
C GLY A 62 13.17 -33.60 21.46
N THR A 63 14.39 -34.10 21.64
CA THR A 63 15.59 -33.28 21.71
C THR A 63 16.77 -33.92 20.99
N CYS A 64 17.70 -33.09 20.53
CA CYS A 64 19.00 -33.52 20.03
C CYS A 64 20.12 -32.76 20.75
N GLU A 65 21.34 -33.29 20.71
CA GLU A 65 22.53 -32.68 21.32
C GLU A 65 23.48 -32.22 20.20
N THR A 66 24.02 -31.01 20.30
CA THR A 66 24.96 -30.46 19.30
C THR A 66 25.99 -29.52 19.93
N PHE A 67 27.17 -29.43 19.31
CA PHE A 67 28.17 -28.41 19.65
C PHE A 67 27.99 -27.12 18.83
N GLU A 68 27.09 -27.14 17.85
CA GLU A 68 26.72 -25.98 17.04
C GLU A 68 25.56 -25.19 17.69
N ASP A 69 24.93 -24.30 16.93
CA ASP A 69 23.70 -23.64 17.34
C ASP A 69 22.49 -24.58 17.24
N CYS A 70 21.39 -24.20 17.87
CA CYS A 70 20.08 -24.78 17.61
C CYS A 70 19.40 -23.97 16.51
N TYR A 71 18.66 -24.61 15.62
CA TYR A 71 17.90 -23.90 14.61
C TYR A 71 16.40 -24.13 14.73
N ILE A 72 15.66 -23.15 14.26
CA ILE A 72 14.24 -23.28 13.91
C ILE A 72 14.03 -22.71 12.52
N LYS A 73 13.31 -23.45 11.67
CA LYS A 73 13.09 -23.11 10.27
C LYS A 73 11.61 -23.04 9.97
N ALA A 74 11.18 -21.95 9.34
CA ALA A 74 9.85 -21.83 8.77
C ALA A 74 9.84 -22.40 7.35
N VAL A 75 9.22 -23.57 7.17
CA VAL A 75 9.04 -24.22 5.88
C VAL A 75 7.73 -23.78 5.26
N PRO A 76 7.73 -23.24 4.03
CA PRO A 76 6.50 -22.84 3.35
C PRO A 76 5.47 -23.96 3.30
N HIS A 77 4.25 -23.62 3.69
CA HIS A 77 3.09 -24.48 3.62
C HIS A 77 1.95 -23.77 2.85
N LEU A 78 0.77 -24.40 2.79
CA LEU A 78 -0.38 -23.88 2.06
C LEU A 78 -0.72 -22.43 2.47
N PHE A 79 -1.16 -21.61 1.50
CA PHE A 79 -1.68 -20.25 1.72
C PHE A 79 -0.75 -19.28 2.48
N GLU A 80 0.53 -19.22 2.08
CA GLU A 80 1.52 -18.26 2.63
C GLU A 80 1.81 -18.44 4.14
N SER A 81 1.38 -19.57 4.71
CA SER A 81 1.71 -20.02 6.06
C SER A 81 3.01 -20.83 6.08
N ALA A 82 3.58 -21.05 7.26
CA ALA A 82 4.73 -21.93 7.45
C ALA A 82 4.48 -23.02 8.50
N ILE A 83 5.10 -24.18 8.28
CA ILE A 83 5.32 -25.21 9.31
C ILE A 83 6.68 -24.96 9.93
N LEU A 84 6.81 -25.17 11.23
CA LEU A 84 8.09 -25.01 11.92
C LEU A 84 8.82 -26.34 11.98
N GLU A 85 10.11 -26.30 11.66
CA GLU A 85 11.05 -27.41 11.82
C GLU A 85 12.12 -27.00 12.83
N GLU A 86 12.11 -27.64 14.00
CA GLU A 86 13.16 -27.50 15.01
C GLU A 86 14.26 -28.54 14.82
N GLY A 87 15.53 -28.14 14.93
CA GLY A 87 16.64 -29.07 14.88
C GLY A 87 17.96 -28.58 15.48
N CYS A 88 18.96 -29.46 15.41
CA CYS A 88 20.34 -29.20 15.79
C CYS A 88 21.18 -28.79 14.59
N GLY A 89 22.11 -27.87 14.80
CA GLY A 89 23.04 -27.42 13.78
C GLY A 89 22.78 -25.98 13.37
N ASN A 90 23.63 -25.49 12.48
CA ASN A 90 23.47 -24.15 11.91
C ASN A 90 22.53 -24.14 10.70
N CYS A 91 21.73 -23.10 10.60
CA CYS A 91 21.03 -22.74 9.37
C CYS A 91 21.98 -22.58 8.18
N ASP A 92 21.54 -23.02 7.00
CA ASP A 92 22.18 -22.63 5.74
C ASP A 92 22.11 -21.10 5.60
N PRO A 93 23.23 -20.39 5.40
CA PRO A 93 23.24 -18.94 5.21
C PRO A 93 22.34 -18.42 4.08
N LYS A 94 21.97 -19.28 3.12
CA LYS A 94 21.04 -18.95 2.02
C LYS A 94 19.57 -19.06 2.44
N ASP A 95 19.28 -19.74 3.54
CA ASP A 95 17.91 -19.97 4.02
C ASP A 95 17.44 -18.81 4.92
N LYS A 96 16.70 -17.88 4.31
CA LYS A 96 16.21 -16.66 4.99
C LYS A 96 15.13 -16.92 6.04
N LEU A 97 14.58 -18.14 6.10
CA LEU A 97 13.51 -18.53 7.00
C LEU A 97 14.01 -19.42 8.14
N CYS A 98 15.32 -19.60 8.24
CA CYS A 98 15.97 -20.36 9.29
C CYS A 98 16.68 -19.41 10.27
N TYR A 99 16.47 -19.63 11.57
CA TYR A 99 17.05 -18.83 12.63
C TYR A 99 17.83 -19.70 13.60
N ASN A 100 19.08 -19.32 13.86
CA ASN A 100 19.94 -19.93 14.87
C ASN A 100 19.74 -19.28 16.24
N CYS A 101 19.94 -20.06 17.29
CA CYS A 101 20.02 -19.57 18.66
C CYS A 101 21.01 -20.40 19.49
N LYS A 102 21.50 -19.80 20.58
CA LYS A 102 22.70 -20.29 21.29
C LYS A 102 22.46 -20.92 22.65
N ASP A 103 21.24 -20.85 23.15
CA ASP A 103 20.90 -21.38 24.46
C ASP A 103 20.26 -22.77 24.38
N ASP A 104 20.21 -23.49 25.49
CA ASP A 104 19.58 -24.81 25.51
C ASP A 104 18.07 -24.68 25.26
N LYS A 105 17.57 -25.46 24.29
CA LYS A 105 16.17 -25.53 23.86
C LYS A 105 15.62 -24.16 23.43
N CYS A 106 16.50 -23.29 22.94
CA CYS A 106 16.14 -21.93 22.53
C CYS A 106 15.32 -21.86 21.24
N ASN A 107 15.38 -22.90 20.42
CA ASN A 107 14.72 -23.00 19.11
C ASN A 107 13.22 -23.29 19.28
N THR A 108 12.57 -22.46 20.10
CA THR A 108 11.15 -22.51 20.38
C THR A 108 10.37 -21.67 19.36
N ARG A 109 9.06 -21.88 19.34
CA ARG A 109 8.14 -21.01 18.60
C ARG A 109 8.21 -19.53 19.00
N ALA A 110 8.61 -19.23 20.24
CA ALA A 110 8.77 -17.83 20.68
C ALA A 110 9.86 -17.12 19.89
N LEU A 111 10.97 -17.80 19.59
CA LEU A 111 12.06 -17.26 18.78
C LEU A 111 11.57 -16.87 17.37
N ILE A 112 10.73 -17.71 16.75
CA ILE A 112 10.16 -17.37 15.43
C ILE A 112 9.19 -16.20 15.52
N ARG A 113 8.35 -16.13 16.55
CA ARG A 113 7.39 -15.02 16.71
C ARG A 113 8.04 -13.66 16.94
N GLU A 114 9.27 -13.63 17.42
CA GLU A 114 10.07 -12.40 17.48
C GLU A 114 10.62 -11.97 16.11
N LYS A 115 10.76 -12.91 15.18
CA LYS A 115 11.39 -12.68 13.86
C LYS A 115 10.39 -12.62 12.71
N MET A 116 9.21 -13.19 12.88
CA MET A 116 8.18 -13.33 11.86
C MET A 116 6.85 -12.72 12.32
N LEU A 117 6.07 -12.26 11.34
CA LEU A 117 4.71 -11.82 11.59
C LEU A 117 3.83 -13.04 11.88
N TRP A 118 3.04 -12.97 12.94
CA TRP A 118 2.02 -13.97 13.23
C TRP A 118 0.62 -13.36 13.10
N CYS A 119 -0.26 -14.00 12.32
CA CYS A 119 -1.64 -13.57 12.09
C CYS A 119 -2.66 -14.54 12.70
N TYR A 120 -3.86 -14.07 13.01
CA TYR A 120 -4.97 -14.95 13.31
C TYR A 120 -5.36 -15.75 12.06
N THR A 121 -5.60 -17.04 12.23
CA THR A 121 -6.04 -17.94 11.16
C THR A 121 -7.37 -18.57 11.56
N LEU A 122 -8.42 -18.27 10.81
CA LEU A 122 -9.78 -18.76 11.08
C LEU A 122 -10.31 -19.75 10.05
N ILE A 123 -9.50 -20.10 9.05
CA ILE A 123 -9.84 -21.05 8.00
C ILE A 123 -10.40 -22.34 8.64
N PRO A 124 -11.66 -22.74 8.38
CA PRO A 124 -12.31 -23.87 9.04
C PRO A 124 -11.54 -25.19 8.94
N LYS A 125 -10.78 -25.37 7.84
CA LYS A 125 -9.90 -26.54 7.61
C LYS A 125 -8.59 -26.52 8.40
N LEU A 126 -8.24 -25.41 9.04
CA LEU A 126 -6.98 -25.18 9.77
C LEU A 126 -7.19 -24.68 11.21
N ARG A 127 -8.41 -24.81 11.77
CA ARG A 127 -8.70 -24.45 13.17
C ARG A 127 -7.64 -25.08 14.10
N GLY A 128 -6.86 -24.24 14.77
CA GLY A 128 -5.78 -24.65 15.69
C GLY A 128 -4.35 -24.34 15.22
N LEU A 129 -4.15 -24.02 13.94
CA LEU A 129 -2.87 -23.54 13.43
C LEU A 129 -2.82 -22.03 13.53
N THR A 130 -2.08 -21.52 14.52
CA THR A 130 -1.59 -20.15 14.47
C THR A 130 -0.64 -20.06 13.28
N GLY A 131 -1.00 -19.34 12.20
CA GLY A 131 -0.20 -19.30 10.99
C GLY A 131 0.96 -18.32 11.15
N ASP A 132 2.17 -18.82 11.39
CA ASP A 132 3.38 -18.01 11.28
C ASP A 132 3.54 -17.64 9.79
N CYS A 133 3.57 -16.34 9.48
CA CYS A 133 3.43 -15.84 8.12
C CYS A 133 4.77 -15.64 7.45
N LEU A 134 4.90 -16.13 6.22
CA LEU A 134 6.03 -15.81 5.36
C LEU A 134 6.00 -14.35 4.87
N THR A 135 4.83 -13.73 4.96
CA THR A 135 4.60 -12.34 4.56
C THR A 135 4.52 -11.43 5.77
N LYS A 136 4.78 -10.14 5.54
CA LYS A 136 4.67 -9.10 6.57
C LYS A 136 3.27 -8.48 6.65
N GLN A 137 2.24 -9.21 6.21
CA GLN A 137 0.87 -8.73 6.20
C GLN A 137 -0.10 -9.80 6.70
N CYS A 138 -1.08 -9.36 7.47
CA CYS A 138 -2.24 -10.13 7.88
C CYS A 138 -3.48 -9.59 7.18
N TYR A 139 -4.49 -10.44 6.96
CA TYR A 139 -5.81 -9.98 6.57
C TYR A 139 -6.94 -10.66 7.34
N TYR A 140 -8.09 -9.97 7.36
CA TYR A 140 -9.38 -10.48 7.81
C TYR A 140 -10.46 -10.08 6.80
N LYS A 141 -11.30 -11.04 6.41
CA LYS A 141 -12.51 -10.83 5.61
C LYS A 141 -13.74 -11.27 6.38
N HIS A 142 -14.88 -10.68 6.02
CA HIS A 142 -16.17 -11.11 6.54
C HIS A 142 -16.43 -12.60 6.21
N GLY A 143 -16.95 -13.38 7.16
CA GLY A 143 -17.17 -14.82 7.01
C GLY A 143 -16.03 -15.72 7.53
N ASP A 144 -15.29 -15.25 8.53
CA ASP A 144 -14.24 -15.99 9.24
C ASP A 144 -13.02 -16.39 8.39
N ASP A 145 -12.71 -15.62 7.33
CA ASP A 145 -11.47 -15.81 6.56
C ASP A 145 -10.40 -14.82 7.04
N ALA A 146 -9.59 -15.28 7.98
CA ALA A 146 -8.42 -14.59 8.50
C ALA A 146 -7.16 -15.40 8.16
N SER A 147 -6.13 -14.76 7.59
CA SER A 147 -4.88 -15.43 7.26
C SER A 147 -3.72 -14.46 7.03
N CYS A 148 -2.56 -15.02 6.70
CA CYS A 148 -1.38 -14.33 6.21
C CYS A 148 -1.59 -13.80 4.79
N GLY A 149 -0.95 -12.68 4.46
CA GLY A 149 -0.88 -12.13 3.11
C GLY A 149 -1.76 -10.91 2.87
N LYS A 150 -1.97 -10.63 1.58
CA LYS A 150 -2.83 -9.53 1.10
C LYS A 150 -4.25 -10.02 0.87
N CYS A 151 -5.20 -9.12 1.08
CA CYS A 151 -6.58 -9.32 0.63
C CYS A 151 -6.62 -9.53 -0.87
N LYS A 152 -7.36 -10.57 -1.29
CA LYS A 152 -7.68 -10.85 -2.68
C LYS A 152 -9.19 -10.75 -2.87
N GLY A 153 -9.63 -10.22 -4.00
CA GLY A 153 -11.06 -10.10 -4.35
C GLY A 153 -11.68 -8.74 -4.01
N LYS A 154 -12.96 -8.61 -4.35
CA LYS A 154 -13.74 -7.36 -4.25
C LYS A 154 -14.31 -7.10 -2.86
N GLU A 155 -14.36 -8.13 -2.03
CA GLU A 155 -14.96 -8.08 -0.70
C GLU A 155 -14.21 -7.12 0.24
N LYS A 156 -14.96 -6.60 1.20
CA LYS A 156 -14.44 -5.77 2.29
C LYS A 156 -13.42 -6.56 3.09
N CYS A 157 -12.24 -6.00 3.22
CA CYS A 157 -11.12 -6.70 3.81
C CYS A 157 -10.23 -5.75 4.61
N TYR A 158 -9.87 -6.20 5.81
CA TYR A 158 -8.94 -5.51 6.70
C TYR A 158 -7.54 -6.09 6.53
N GLN A 159 -6.54 -5.23 6.30
CA GLN A 159 -5.13 -5.56 6.23
C GLN A 159 -4.34 -4.82 7.29
N CYS A 160 -3.30 -5.46 7.80
CA CYS A 160 -2.43 -4.88 8.82
C CYS A 160 -1.08 -5.59 8.85
N GLU A 161 -0.06 -4.95 9.45
CA GLU A 161 1.35 -5.39 9.36
C GLU A 161 1.95 -5.68 10.74
N THR A 162 1.12 -5.78 11.78
CA THR A 162 1.54 -6.04 13.17
C THR A 162 1.05 -7.39 13.65
N ASN A 163 1.72 -7.96 14.65
CA ASN A 163 1.35 -9.28 15.16
C ASN A 163 -0.12 -9.31 15.62
N SER A 164 -0.86 -10.31 15.17
CA SER A 164 -2.25 -10.59 15.59
C SER A 164 -3.19 -9.41 15.41
N CYS A 165 -2.98 -8.60 14.40
CA CYS A 165 -3.76 -7.39 14.16
C CYS A 165 -5.11 -7.66 13.49
N ASN A 166 -5.24 -8.75 12.74
CA ASN A 166 -6.39 -9.11 11.91
C ASN A 166 -7.55 -9.70 12.73
N THR A 167 -8.03 -8.96 13.73
CA THR A 167 -9.17 -9.34 14.58
C THR A 167 -10.50 -8.86 14.03
N ILE A 168 -11.59 -9.49 14.50
CA ILE A 168 -12.97 -9.05 14.22
C ILE A 168 -13.20 -7.62 14.70
N ASP A 169 -12.70 -7.27 15.89
CA ASP A 169 -12.85 -5.93 16.47
C ASP A 169 -12.09 -4.87 15.63
N ALA A 170 -10.86 -5.19 15.21
CA ALA A 170 -10.08 -4.31 14.34
C ALA A 170 -10.76 -4.10 12.98
N PHE A 171 -11.31 -5.18 12.39
CA PHE A 171 -12.12 -5.11 11.17
C PHE A 171 -13.34 -4.20 11.37
N ASN A 172 -14.11 -4.38 12.44
CA ASN A 172 -15.33 -3.57 12.67
C ASN A 172 -15.02 -2.09 12.95
N LYS A 173 -13.93 -1.80 13.66
CA LYS A 173 -13.53 -0.43 14.02
C LYS A 173 -12.85 0.31 12.88
N ALA A 174 -12.24 -0.39 11.93
CA ALA A 174 -11.47 0.21 10.86
C ALA A 174 -12.25 1.25 10.04
N PHE A 175 -11.50 2.22 9.51
CA PHE A 175 -11.97 3.18 8.53
C PHE A 175 -11.73 2.62 7.13
N TYR A 176 -12.76 2.56 6.30
CA TYR A 176 -12.70 1.92 4.99
C TYR A 176 -12.88 2.95 3.88
N CYS A 177 -12.21 2.70 2.76
CA CYS A 177 -12.39 3.41 1.50
C CYS A 177 -12.59 2.40 0.38
N TYR A 178 -13.26 2.83 -0.68
CA TYR A 178 -13.16 2.14 -1.95
C TYR A 178 -11.73 2.27 -2.48
N GLU A 179 -11.21 1.19 -3.03
CA GLU A 179 -9.89 1.09 -3.66
C GLU A 179 -10.07 0.53 -5.06
N ARG A 180 -9.54 1.27 -6.02
CA ARG A 180 -9.64 0.94 -7.44
C ARG A 180 -8.47 1.55 -8.18
N GLU A 181 -7.77 0.72 -8.97
CA GLU A 181 -6.80 1.19 -9.96
C GLU A 181 -7.49 1.46 -11.30
N GLU A 182 -6.85 2.25 -12.17
CA GLU A 182 -7.40 2.55 -13.49
C GLU A 182 -7.71 1.26 -14.27
N GLY A 183 -8.94 1.14 -14.78
CA GLY A 183 -9.44 -0.04 -15.49
C GLY A 183 -9.67 -1.27 -14.61
N GLY A 184 -9.34 -1.21 -13.32
CA GLY A 184 -9.49 -2.29 -12.36
C GLY A 184 -10.91 -2.43 -11.82
N ASP A 185 -11.11 -3.51 -11.08
CA ASP A 185 -12.30 -3.74 -10.27
C ASP A 185 -12.21 -2.94 -8.95
N GLU A 186 -13.37 -2.49 -8.48
CA GLU A 186 -13.49 -1.85 -7.18
C GLU A 186 -13.39 -2.90 -6.05
N SER A 187 -12.71 -2.53 -4.97
CA SER A 187 -12.65 -3.29 -3.72
C SER A 187 -12.73 -2.35 -2.52
N ILE A 188 -12.93 -2.89 -1.31
CA ILE A 188 -13.01 -2.07 -0.08
C ILE A 188 -11.86 -2.46 0.85
N ARG A 189 -11.05 -1.46 1.26
CA ARG A 189 -9.86 -1.64 2.10
C ARG A 189 -9.84 -0.66 3.27
N ASN A 190 -9.21 -1.06 4.36
CA ASN A 190 -9.01 -0.20 5.50
C ASN A 190 -7.88 0.82 5.25
N CYS A 191 -8.02 2.01 5.81
CA CYS A 191 -7.07 3.09 5.69
C CYS A 191 -6.63 3.58 7.08
N THR A 192 -5.35 3.95 7.19
CA THR A 192 -4.77 4.50 8.42
C THR A 192 -5.05 5.99 8.62
N LYS A 193 -5.21 6.76 7.53
CA LYS A 193 -5.27 8.24 7.57
C LYS A 193 -6.69 8.83 7.75
N GLY A 194 -7.72 8.00 7.85
CA GLY A 194 -9.10 8.47 8.08
C GLY A 194 -9.71 9.31 6.95
N SER A 195 -9.11 9.27 5.76
CA SER A 195 -9.61 9.94 4.56
C SER A 195 -9.56 9.02 3.34
N CYS A 196 -10.46 9.28 2.39
CA CYS A 196 -10.55 8.61 1.11
C CYS A 196 -10.47 9.63 -0.02
N TYR A 197 -9.97 9.22 -1.18
CA TYR A 197 -10.04 10.02 -2.39
C TYR A 197 -10.68 9.25 -3.55
N ILE A 198 -11.26 9.99 -4.48
CA ILE A 198 -11.65 9.53 -5.81
C ILE A 198 -11.14 10.55 -6.83
N SER A 199 -10.49 10.05 -7.88
CA SER A 199 -9.98 10.86 -8.98
C SER A 199 -10.43 10.30 -10.32
N VAL A 200 -10.73 11.19 -11.26
CA VAL A 200 -11.18 10.85 -12.61
C VAL A 200 -10.35 11.62 -13.64
N ASP A 201 -9.74 10.92 -14.59
CA ASP A 201 -8.89 11.55 -15.61
C ASP A 201 -9.66 11.83 -16.90
N PHE A 202 -10.35 12.98 -16.92
CA PHE A 202 -11.06 13.49 -18.10
C PHE A 202 -10.14 13.95 -19.24
N ILE A 203 -8.82 14.09 -19.01
CA ILE A 203 -7.86 14.51 -20.04
C ILE A 203 -7.58 13.37 -21.01
N LYS A 204 -7.66 12.11 -20.55
CA LYS A 204 -7.48 10.92 -21.38
C LYS A 204 -8.55 10.72 -22.47
N GLY A 205 -9.56 11.61 -22.52
CA GLY A 205 -10.55 11.69 -23.59
C GLY A 205 -11.62 10.60 -23.55
N GLY A 206 -12.64 10.77 -24.39
CA GLY A 206 -13.83 9.91 -24.47
C GLY A 206 -15.08 10.58 -23.89
N ASP A 207 -16.21 9.89 -23.96
CA ASP A 207 -17.42 10.32 -23.28
C ASP A 207 -17.30 10.12 -21.76
N GLU A 208 -18.10 10.86 -20.99
CA GLU A 208 -18.05 10.88 -19.52
C GLU A 208 -18.23 9.48 -18.90
N ALA A 209 -19.08 8.63 -19.49
CA ALA A 209 -19.34 7.29 -18.96
C ALA A 209 -18.13 6.37 -19.17
N THR A 210 -17.49 6.43 -20.34
CA THR A 210 -16.25 5.71 -20.62
C THR A 210 -15.12 6.15 -19.68
N VAL A 211 -14.96 7.46 -19.48
CA VAL A 211 -13.92 8.00 -18.60
C VAL A 211 -14.16 7.56 -17.16
N SER A 212 -15.37 7.73 -16.64
CA SER A 212 -15.71 7.35 -15.26
C SER A 212 -15.52 5.86 -15.00
N LYS A 213 -15.67 5.01 -16.02
CA LYS A 213 -15.43 3.58 -15.88
C LYS A 213 -13.96 3.20 -15.99
N LYS A 214 -13.19 3.80 -16.91
CA LYS A 214 -11.84 3.33 -17.23
C LYS A 214 -10.73 4.09 -16.50
N TYR A 215 -10.94 5.37 -16.25
CA TYR A 215 -9.92 6.29 -15.74
C TYR A 215 -10.27 6.85 -14.35
N THR A 216 -11.09 6.11 -13.61
CA THR A 216 -11.34 6.37 -12.19
C THR A 216 -10.34 5.61 -11.33
N LYS A 217 -9.76 6.31 -10.37
CA LYS A 217 -8.92 5.75 -9.32
C LYS A 217 -9.48 6.15 -7.96
N GLN A 218 -9.49 5.21 -7.03
CA GLN A 218 -10.00 5.40 -5.67
C GLN A 218 -8.98 4.84 -4.68
N GLY A 219 -8.88 5.43 -3.50
CA GLY A 219 -8.06 4.85 -2.44
C GLY A 219 -8.02 5.66 -1.16
N CYS A 220 -7.09 5.27 -0.29
CA CYS A 220 -6.84 5.91 0.99
C CYS A 220 -6.08 7.24 0.83
N GLY A 221 -6.39 8.20 1.69
CA GLY A 221 -5.69 9.47 1.79
C GLY A 221 -6.42 10.61 1.07
N SER A 222 -5.64 11.62 0.71
CA SER A 222 -6.13 12.84 0.07
C SER A 222 -5.60 12.95 -1.35
N CYS A 223 -6.26 13.78 -2.15
CA CYS A 223 -5.79 14.15 -3.49
C CYS A 223 -4.39 14.76 -3.43
N THR A 224 -3.46 14.21 -4.21
CA THR A 224 -2.06 14.66 -4.26
C THR A 224 -1.73 15.49 -5.49
N THR A 225 -2.61 15.51 -6.51
CA THR A 225 -2.40 16.23 -7.77
C THR A 225 -3.57 17.17 -8.05
N THR A 226 -3.28 18.30 -8.70
CA THR A 226 -4.27 19.26 -9.21
C THR A 226 -4.42 19.18 -10.73
N THR A 227 -3.70 18.25 -11.37
CA THR A 227 -3.70 18.03 -12.82
C THR A 227 -4.80 17.09 -13.27
N ILE A 228 -5.41 16.35 -12.33
CA ILE A 228 -6.51 15.42 -12.56
C ILE A 228 -7.64 15.81 -11.61
N THR A 229 -8.89 15.71 -12.06
CA THR A 229 -10.03 15.97 -11.16
C THR A 229 -9.99 14.99 -10.00
N CYS A 230 -10.02 15.48 -8.77
CA CYS A 230 -9.91 14.65 -7.59
C CYS A 230 -10.67 15.27 -6.43
N ARG A 231 -11.34 14.42 -5.64
CA ARG A 231 -12.05 14.82 -4.42
C ARG A 231 -11.67 13.94 -3.25
N THR A 232 -11.59 14.56 -2.07
CA THR A 232 -11.29 13.89 -0.80
C THR A 232 -12.50 13.96 0.12
N CYS A 233 -12.74 12.90 0.88
CA CYS A 233 -13.78 12.82 1.90
C CYS A 233 -13.27 12.08 3.14
N ASN A 234 -13.96 12.23 4.28
CA ASN A 234 -13.49 11.81 5.61
C ASN A 234 -14.48 10.90 6.36
N THR A 235 -15.46 10.34 5.66
CA THR A 235 -16.41 9.36 6.20
C THR A 235 -16.14 7.98 5.60
N LYS A 236 -16.60 6.90 6.25
CA LYS A 236 -16.33 5.54 5.77
C LYS A 236 -16.99 5.32 4.41
N GLU A 237 -16.27 4.70 3.47
CA GLU A 237 -16.78 4.31 2.15
C GLU A 237 -17.37 5.50 1.37
N CYS A 238 -16.80 6.69 1.56
CA CYS A 238 -17.36 7.94 1.03
C CYS A 238 -16.97 8.24 -0.42
N ASN A 239 -15.86 7.71 -0.90
CA ASN A 239 -15.24 8.04 -2.19
C ASN A 239 -15.91 7.33 -3.38
N THR A 240 -17.22 7.47 -3.47
CA THR A 240 -18.06 6.89 -4.52
C THR A 240 -18.12 7.78 -5.76
N GLU A 241 -18.52 7.22 -6.89
CA GLU A 241 -18.83 8.00 -8.10
C GLU A 241 -19.94 9.03 -7.85
N LYS A 242 -20.93 8.70 -7.02
CA LYS A 242 -21.98 9.63 -6.60
C LYS A 242 -21.37 10.83 -5.88
N PHE A 243 -20.52 10.58 -4.88
CA PHE A 243 -19.81 11.64 -4.17
C PHE A 243 -19.07 12.51 -5.18
N PHE A 244 -18.28 11.92 -6.08
CA PHE A 244 -17.53 12.69 -7.09
C PHE A 244 -18.42 13.64 -7.91
N LYS A 245 -19.56 13.15 -8.43
CA LYS A 245 -20.49 13.88 -9.30
C LYS A 245 -21.27 15.02 -8.64
N GLU A 246 -21.25 15.13 -7.30
CA GLU A 246 -21.86 16.27 -6.59
C GLU A 246 -21.20 17.62 -6.92
N LYS A 247 -19.98 17.58 -7.47
CA LYS A 247 -19.25 18.77 -7.91
C LYS A 247 -19.03 18.76 -9.41
N HIS A 248 -18.77 19.95 -9.92
CA HIS A 248 -18.43 20.16 -11.33
C HIS A 248 -16.99 20.65 -11.44
N PHE A 249 -16.35 20.42 -12.59
CA PHE A 249 -14.95 20.80 -12.80
C PHE A 249 -14.80 21.52 -14.13
N CYS A 250 -14.08 22.65 -14.10
CA CYS A 250 -13.75 23.45 -15.26
C CYS A 250 -12.23 23.67 -15.34
N TRP A 251 -11.74 24.08 -16.50
CA TRP A 251 -10.40 24.64 -16.62
C TRP A 251 -10.35 26.03 -16.00
N GLY A 252 -9.41 26.25 -15.08
CA GLY A 252 -9.07 27.55 -14.53
C GLY A 252 -8.00 28.27 -15.36
N ASN A 253 -7.79 29.55 -15.08
CA ASN A 253 -6.91 30.45 -15.84
C ASN A 253 -5.45 30.03 -15.97
N ASP A 254 -4.93 29.30 -15.00
CA ASP A 254 -3.54 28.82 -15.00
C ASP A 254 -3.38 27.45 -15.67
N GLY A 255 -4.43 26.99 -16.38
CA GLY A 255 -4.48 25.66 -16.98
C GLY A 255 -4.66 24.53 -15.96
N LYS A 256 -4.91 24.85 -14.68
CA LYS A 256 -5.27 23.85 -13.67
C LYS A 256 -6.77 23.60 -13.67
N ILE A 257 -7.15 22.50 -13.04
CA ILE A 257 -8.54 22.11 -12.86
C ILE A 257 -9.09 22.79 -11.61
N GLU A 258 -10.23 23.45 -11.75
CA GLU A 258 -10.97 24.09 -10.66
C GLU A 258 -12.21 23.27 -10.31
N GLU A 259 -12.46 23.06 -9.01
CA GLU A 259 -13.73 22.51 -8.52
C GLU A 259 -14.76 23.64 -8.39
N CYS A 260 -15.85 23.56 -9.14
CA CYS A 260 -16.89 24.57 -9.15
C CYS A 260 -17.92 24.36 -8.04
N ASP A 261 -18.32 25.46 -7.41
CA ASP A 261 -19.45 25.48 -6.51
C ASP A 261 -20.80 25.20 -7.19
N VAL A 262 -21.75 24.70 -6.39
CA VAL A 262 -23.11 24.39 -6.84
C VAL A 262 -23.83 25.64 -7.37
N SER A 263 -23.51 26.82 -6.83
CA SER A 263 -24.01 28.12 -7.29
C SER A 263 -23.68 28.41 -8.76
N HIS A 264 -22.61 27.83 -9.30
CA HIS A 264 -22.20 27.98 -10.69
C HIS A 264 -23.05 27.17 -11.67
N LYS A 265 -24.05 26.41 -11.19
CA LYS A 265 -25.03 25.67 -12.01
C LYS A 265 -24.39 24.77 -13.07
N ARG A 266 -23.21 24.21 -12.77
CA ARG A 266 -22.42 23.36 -13.66
C ARG A 266 -22.10 24.02 -15.02
N ILE A 267 -21.81 25.32 -14.98
CA ILE A 267 -21.40 26.11 -16.16
C ILE A 267 -19.89 26.32 -16.08
N CYS A 268 -19.21 26.12 -17.21
CA CYS A 268 -17.84 26.57 -17.43
C CYS A 268 -17.82 27.65 -18.50
N TYR A 269 -16.88 28.59 -18.40
CA TYR A 269 -16.68 29.63 -19.41
C TYR A 269 -15.24 29.67 -19.93
N TYR A 270 -15.09 30.06 -21.18
CA TYR A 270 -13.85 30.46 -21.83
C TYR A 270 -14.09 31.82 -22.50
N ALA A 271 -13.34 32.83 -22.09
CA ALA A 271 -13.48 34.20 -22.55
C ALA A 271 -12.20 34.68 -23.22
N PHE A 272 -12.36 35.41 -24.32
CA PHE A 272 -11.28 36.11 -25.01
C PHE A 272 -11.53 37.61 -24.89
N ILE A 273 -10.61 38.30 -24.22
CA ILE A 273 -10.73 39.70 -23.80
C ILE A 273 -9.78 40.56 -24.62
N ASN A 274 -10.31 41.59 -25.27
CA ASN A 274 -9.55 42.54 -26.12
C ASN A 274 -8.62 41.83 -27.13
N ASP A 275 -9.05 40.67 -27.62
CA ASP A 275 -8.32 39.82 -28.56
C ASP A 275 -6.91 39.38 -28.11
N LYS A 276 -6.63 39.40 -26.80
CA LYS A 276 -5.28 39.18 -26.26
C LYS A 276 -5.24 38.26 -25.05
N THR A 277 -6.20 38.39 -24.15
CA THR A 277 -6.17 37.71 -22.85
C THR A 277 -7.24 36.64 -22.81
N VAL A 278 -6.88 35.48 -22.27
CA VAL A 278 -7.82 34.40 -21.98
C VAL A 278 -8.21 34.49 -20.51
N ASP A 279 -9.50 34.46 -20.24
CA ASP A 279 -10.06 34.21 -18.92
C ASP A 279 -11.00 33.00 -18.99
N GLN A 280 -10.84 32.01 -18.13
CA GLN A 280 -11.59 30.77 -18.09
C GLN A 280 -11.75 30.28 -16.64
N GLY A 281 -12.91 29.69 -16.37
CA GLY A 281 -13.23 29.19 -15.03
C GLY A 281 -14.67 28.73 -14.89
N CYS A 282 -15.12 28.67 -13.64
CA CYS A 282 -16.46 28.27 -13.27
C CYS A 282 -17.48 29.42 -13.37
N GLY A 283 -18.73 29.07 -13.66
CA GLY A 283 -19.89 29.94 -13.51
C GLY A 283 -20.31 30.70 -14.76
N ASP A 284 -21.42 31.42 -14.60
CA ASP A 284 -22.06 32.20 -15.66
C ASP A 284 -21.59 33.66 -15.59
N LYS A 285 -20.29 33.89 -15.82
CA LYS A 285 -19.70 35.23 -15.73
C LYS A 285 -20.23 36.13 -16.85
N ASN A 286 -21.10 37.06 -16.47
CA ASN A 286 -21.77 38.00 -17.37
C ASN A 286 -21.32 39.45 -17.19
N ASP A 287 -20.71 39.76 -16.05
CA ASP A 287 -20.26 41.10 -15.71
C ASP A 287 -18.77 41.26 -16.00
N TRP A 288 -18.45 41.96 -17.08
CA TRP A 288 -17.09 42.25 -17.52
C TRP A 288 -16.83 43.75 -17.46
N THR A 289 -15.67 44.13 -16.92
CA THR A 289 -15.28 45.56 -16.83
C THR A 289 -14.59 46.03 -18.09
N GLU A 290 -13.97 45.09 -18.80
CA GLU A 290 -13.23 45.23 -20.04
C GLU A 290 -14.18 45.43 -21.23
N LYS A 291 -13.64 45.94 -22.33
CA LYS A 291 -14.35 46.01 -23.62
C LYS A 291 -14.02 44.77 -24.44
N ASN A 292 -14.81 44.51 -25.49
CA ASN A 292 -14.56 43.45 -26.47
C ASN A 292 -14.32 42.09 -25.81
N VAL A 293 -15.30 41.63 -25.02
CA VAL A 293 -15.27 40.29 -24.44
C VAL A 293 -16.14 39.37 -25.27
N GLN A 294 -15.56 38.27 -25.72
CA GLN A 294 -16.27 37.14 -26.32
C GLN A 294 -16.21 35.98 -25.33
N VAL A 295 -17.36 35.40 -24.96
CA VAL A 295 -17.43 34.33 -23.96
C VAL A 295 -18.16 33.12 -24.51
N ALA A 296 -17.46 32.00 -24.66
CA ALA A 296 -18.06 30.71 -24.92
C ALA A 296 -18.34 30.00 -23.60
N LYS A 297 -19.54 29.46 -23.46
CA LYS A 297 -19.98 28.72 -22.29
C LYS A 297 -20.39 27.31 -22.68
N CYS A 298 -20.26 26.42 -21.71
CA CYS A 298 -20.73 25.06 -21.80
C CYS A 298 -21.31 24.64 -20.46
N ARG A 299 -22.27 23.71 -20.49
CA ARG A 299 -23.01 23.26 -19.31
C ARG A 299 -22.92 21.74 -19.20
N ASP A 300 -22.92 21.25 -17.97
CA ASP A 300 -23.08 19.84 -17.59
C ASP A 300 -21.97 18.89 -18.05
N LYS A 301 -20.95 19.39 -18.77
CA LYS A 301 -19.80 18.62 -19.25
C LYS A 301 -18.52 19.04 -18.52
N PHE A 302 -17.78 18.09 -17.95
CA PHE A 302 -16.52 18.39 -17.26
C PHE A 302 -15.45 18.92 -18.23
N LEU A 303 -14.65 19.88 -17.76
CA LEU A 303 -13.48 20.43 -18.47
C LEU A 303 -13.80 20.91 -19.90
N CYS A 304 -15.03 21.39 -20.13
CA CYS A 304 -15.53 21.69 -21.46
C CYS A 304 -15.13 23.07 -21.99
N ASN A 305 -14.69 23.99 -21.13
CA ASN A 305 -14.28 25.34 -21.47
C ASN A 305 -12.88 25.37 -22.09
N THR A 306 -12.77 24.86 -23.31
CA THR A 306 -11.51 24.80 -24.06
C THR A 306 -11.44 25.88 -25.13
N LYS A 307 -10.24 26.11 -25.66
CA LYS A 307 -10.06 26.96 -26.86
C LYS A 307 -10.87 26.43 -28.06
N GLU A 308 -11.00 25.12 -28.18
CA GLU A 308 -11.81 24.48 -29.23
C GLU A 308 -13.29 24.84 -29.09
N LEU A 309 -13.86 24.80 -27.87
CA LEU A 309 -15.23 25.28 -27.62
C LEU A 309 -15.39 26.71 -28.13
N PHE A 310 -14.44 27.58 -27.80
CA PHE A 310 -14.47 28.98 -28.21
C PHE A 310 -14.42 29.14 -29.72
N GLN A 311 -13.50 28.46 -30.41
CA GLN A 311 -13.34 28.53 -31.86
C GLN A 311 -14.57 28.01 -32.62
N ASN A 312 -15.26 27.02 -32.05
CA ASN A 312 -16.47 26.43 -32.63
C ASN A 312 -17.75 27.16 -32.20
N SER A 313 -17.66 28.18 -31.35
CA SER A 313 -18.82 28.95 -30.90
C SER A 313 -19.17 30.05 -31.89
N LEU A 314 -20.48 30.22 -32.15
CA LEU A 314 -21.01 31.33 -32.92
C LEU A 314 -21.18 32.55 -32.00
N PHE A 315 -20.63 33.70 -32.41
CA PHE A 315 -20.77 34.96 -31.67
C PHE A 315 -21.57 35.98 -32.49
N CYS A 316 -22.71 36.42 -31.95
CA CYS A 316 -23.55 37.44 -32.55
C CYS A 316 -23.19 38.83 -31.99
N LEU A 317 -23.18 39.86 -32.84
CA LEU A 317 -23.05 41.24 -32.37
C LEU A 317 -24.36 41.71 -31.71
N HIS A 318 -24.33 42.09 -30.43
CA HIS A 318 -25.46 42.68 -29.71
C HIS A 318 -25.28 44.20 -29.57
N LYS A 319 -26.13 44.97 -30.27
CA LYS A 319 -26.22 46.44 -30.11
C LYS A 319 -27.29 46.76 -29.06
N ASN A 320 -26.88 47.42 -27.97
CA ASN A 320 -27.83 47.99 -27.00
C ASN A 320 -28.36 49.34 -27.52
N SER A 321 -29.65 49.61 -27.34
CA SER A 321 -30.43 50.63 -28.08
C SER A 321 -30.03 52.10 -27.88
N SER A 322 -29.08 52.43 -27.01
CA SER A 322 -28.82 53.81 -26.59
C SER A 322 -27.44 54.37 -26.98
N THR A 323 -26.54 53.60 -27.59
CA THR A 323 -25.25 54.15 -28.04
C THR A 323 -24.73 53.48 -29.32
N ASN A 324 -24.32 54.29 -30.31
CA ASN A 324 -23.50 53.88 -31.46
C ASN A 324 -22.09 53.36 -31.08
N VAL A 325 -21.83 53.19 -29.78
CA VAL A 325 -20.60 52.64 -29.23
C VAL A 325 -20.82 51.14 -29.04
N ILE A 326 -20.00 50.34 -29.72
CA ILE A 326 -19.82 48.92 -29.44
C ILE A 326 -19.35 48.83 -27.97
N SER A 327 -20.29 48.59 -27.06
CA SER A 327 -20.01 48.58 -25.61
C SER A 327 -19.66 47.17 -25.13
N LYS A 328 -19.20 47.09 -23.88
CA LYS A 328 -18.40 46.02 -23.24
C LYS A 328 -18.80 44.56 -23.50
N ASN A 329 -20.06 44.30 -23.85
CA ASN A 329 -20.67 42.97 -24.03
C ASN A 329 -21.23 42.77 -25.46
N SER A 330 -20.58 43.35 -26.46
CA SER A 330 -21.13 43.38 -27.83
C SER A 330 -21.17 42.03 -28.52
N TYR A 331 -20.64 40.95 -27.94
CA TYR A 331 -20.69 39.61 -28.54
C TYR A 331 -21.37 38.63 -27.57
N ILE A 332 -22.48 38.05 -28.02
CA ILE A 332 -23.20 37.00 -27.30
C ILE A 332 -22.98 35.66 -28.01
N GLN A 333 -22.81 34.58 -27.24
CA GLN A 333 -22.76 33.24 -27.80
C GLN A 333 -24.17 32.83 -28.27
N CYS A 334 -24.28 32.34 -29.50
CA CYS A 334 -25.51 31.92 -30.15
C CYS A 334 -25.43 30.42 -30.51
N HIS A 335 -26.58 29.74 -30.58
CA HIS A 335 -26.64 28.30 -30.86
C HIS A 335 -26.83 27.95 -32.34
N GLU A 336 -27.61 28.77 -33.07
CA GLU A 336 -27.99 28.46 -34.45
C GLU A 336 -27.50 29.57 -35.38
N ASP A 337 -28.21 30.71 -35.42
CA ASP A 337 -27.94 31.76 -36.39
C ASP A 337 -27.82 33.15 -35.77
N CYS A 338 -27.04 34.01 -36.44
CA CYS A 338 -27.03 35.46 -36.23
C CYS A 338 -28.00 36.11 -37.24
N TYR A 339 -28.90 36.98 -36.79
CA TYR A 339 -29.65 37.85 -37.71
C TYR A 339 -29.18 39.30 -37.61
N VAL A 340 -29.20 40.00 -38.74
CA VAL A 340 -28.87 41.43 -38.82
C VAL A 340 -30.12 42.18 -39.24
N TYR A 341 -30.65 43.01 -38.34
CA TYR A 341 -31.72 43.94 -38.67
C TYR A 341 -31.11 45.30 -39.03
N ARG A 342 -31.28 45.74 -40.28
CA ARG A 342 -31.01 47.13 -40.65
C ARG A 342 -32.25 47.95 -40.29
N ALA A 343 -32.11 48.92 -39.39
CA ALA A 343 -33.14 49.92 -39.20
C ALA A 343 -33.29 50.75 -40.50
N ASN A 344 -34.51 51.16 -40.82
CA ASN A 344 -34.88 51.81 -42.09
C ASN A 344 -34.34 53.24 -42.25
N ASP A 345 -33.47 53.72 -41.39
CA ASP A 345 -32.78 55.01 -41.50
C ASP A 345 -31.57 54.93 -42.43
N GLY A 346 -31.70 54.20 -43.54
CA GLY A 346 -30.74 54.13 -44.64
C GLY A 346 -30.53 55.48 -45.33
N LEU A 347 -29.89 56.41 -44.63
CA LEU A 347 -29.23 57.59 -45.16
C LEU A 347 -27.73 57.35 -45.12
N CYS A 348 -27.21 56.85 -46.24
CA CYS A 348 -25.91 57.30 -46.74
C CYS A 348 -26.19 58.11 -48.00
#